data_AF-A0A328RPJ3-F1
#
_entry.id   AF-A0A328RPJ3-F1
#
_cell.length_a   1.000
_cell.length_b   1.000
_cell.length_c   1.000
_cell.angle_alpha   90.00
_cell.angle_beta   90.00
_cell.angle_gamma   90.00
#
_symmetry.space_group_name_H-M   'P 1'
#
loop_
_entity.id
_entity.type
_entity.pdbx_description
1 polymer ?
#
loop_
_entity_poly.entity_id
_entity_poly.type
_entity_poly.pdbx_seq_one_letter_code
_entity_poly.pdbx_strand_id
1 'polypeptide(L)'
;TPTDQIFLGSIIGDFTKTGIGTLLNTGTIIGTGSTIFDSGFHDKYIHPFSWGKPGAYTSHKIDAFYNTLEKMMKRRSEKVDDALKEVIDYLYNRVGINIAKQKT
;
A
#
# COMPACT_ATOMS: atom_id res chain seq x y z
N THR A 1 24.04 6.92 15.75
CA THR A 1 23.32 7.47 16.92
C THR A 1 21.88 7.01 16.81
N PRO A 2 21.35 6.19 17.74
CA PRO A 2 19.91 5.99 17.83
C PRO A 2 19.31 7.36 18.17
N THR A 3 18.32 7.81 17.42
CA THR A 3 17.83 9.20 17.49
C THR A 3 16.97 9.50 18.72
N ASP A 4 16.86 8.60 19.71
CA ASP A 4 15.92 8.68 20.86
C ASP A 4 14.46 9.00 20.49
N GLN A 5 14.10 8.86 19.21
CA GLN A 5 12.76 9.12 18.71
C GLN A 5 11.93 7.84 18.74
N ILE A 6 11.19 7.66 19.84
CA ILE A 6 10.26 6.54 20.05
C ILE A 6 8.85 6.80 19.50
N PHE A 7 8.57 8.03 19.08
CA PHE A 7 7.25 8.46 18.60
C PHE A 7 7.28 8.64 17.09
N LEU A 8 6.75 7.65 16.36
CA LEU A 8 6.55 7.71 14.92
C LEU A 8 5.05 7.79 14.62
N GLY A 9 4.67 8.71 13.73
CA GLY A 9 3.31 8.80 13.19
C GLY A 9 2.97 7.61 12.28
N SER A 10 1.98 7.77 11.41
CA SER A 10 1.74 6.77 10.37
C SER A 10 2.65 7.02 9.16
N ILE A 11 3.13 5.94 8.55
CA ILE A 11 3.83 5.97 7.26
C ILE A 11 2.86 5.45 6.21
N ILE A 12 2.64 6.24 5.16
CA ILE A 12 1.74 5.89 4.06
C ILE A 12 2.55 5.85 2.78
N GLY A 13 2.68 4.66 2.19
CA GLY A 13 3.41 4.46 0.94
C GLY A 13 2.70 5.04 -0.28
N ASP A 14 3.44 5.20 -1.36
CA ASP A 14 2.96 5.81 -2.60
C ASP A 14 1.76 5.07 -3.20
N PHE A 15 0.93 5.80 -3.95
CA PHE A 15 -0.26 5.26 -4.62
C PHE A 15 -1.28 4.57 -3.70
N THR A 16 -1.17 4.79 -2.38
CA THR A 16 -2.13 4.30 -1.39
C THR A 16 -3.42 5.12 -1.43
N LYS A 17 -4.54 4.46 -1.17
CA LYS A 17 -5.88 5.05 -1.04
C LYS A 17 -6.49 4.63 0.29
N THR A 18 -7.11 5.58 0.98
CA THR A 18 -7.86 5.35 2.21
C THR A 18 -9.33 5.66 1.98
N GLY A 19 -10.20 4.90 2.65
CA GLY A 19 -11.62 5.18 2.73
C GLY A 19 -11.90 6.43 3.57
N ILE A 20 -13.12 6.94 3.44
CA ILE A 20 -13.61 8.01 4.31
C ILE A 20 -13.77 7.42 5.72
N GLY A 21 -13.23 8.09 6.73
CA GLY A 21 -13.32 7.64 8.13
C GLY A 21 -12.37 6.50 8.51
N THR A 22 -11.33 6.23 7.70
CA THR A 22 -10.26 5.28 8.04
C THR A 22 -9.59 5.66 9.35
N LEU A 23 -9.56 4.73 10.32
CA LEU A 23 -8.89 4.92 11.61
C LEU A 23 -7.52 4.21 11.59
N LEU A 24 -6.46 5.01 11.77
CA LEU A 24 -5.08 4.52 11.84
C LEU A 24 -4.56 4.60 13.27
N ASN A 25 -3.85 3.57 13.70
CA ASN A 25 -3.15 3.59 14.98
C ASN A 25 -1.82 4.37 14.84
N THR A 26 -1.25 4.80 15.97
CA THR A 26 0.11 5.35 15.99
C THR A 26 1.10 4.31 15.48
N GLY A 27 2.03 4.74 14.62
CA GLY A 27 2.99 3.83 14.00
C GLY A 27 2.40 2.93 12.91
N THR A 28 1.17 3.16 12.42
CA THR A 28 0.63 2.38 11.30
C THR A 28 1.46 2.62 10.04
N ILE A 29 1.95 1.53 9.44
CA ILE A 29 2.67 1.54 8.18
C ILE A 29 1.78 0.92 7.12
N ILE A 30 1.46 1.69 6.08
CA ILE A 30 0.68 1.25 4.93
C ILE A 30 1.61 1.14 3.74
N GLY A 31 1.75 -0.05 3.18
CA GLY A 31 2.59 -0.29 2.01
C GLY A 31 2.04 0.36 0.74
N THR A 32 2.94 0.67 -0.19
CA THR A 32 2.63 1.23 -1.52
C THR A 32 1.50 0.49 -2.23
N GLY A 33 0.68 1.25 -2.94
CA GLY A 33 -0.37 0.74 -3.81
C GLY A 33 -1.57 0.12 -3.09
N SER A 34 -1.63 0.25 -1.76
CA SER A 34 -2.71 -0.33 -0.98
C SER A 34 -3.99 0.48 -1.09
N THR A 35 -5.14 -0.19 -1.05
CA THR A 35 -6.46 0.45 -0.98
C THR A 35 -7.18 -0.12 0.22
N ILE A 36 -7.31 0.72 1.25
CA ILE A 36 -7.94 0.35 2.51
C ILE A 36 -9.25 1.12 2.67
N PHE A 37 -10.26 0.47 3.21
CA PHE A 37 -11.60 1.04 3.36
C PHE A 37 -12.35 0.37 4.52
N ASP A 38 -13.60 0.79 4.70
CA ASP A 38 -14.48 0.44 5.82
C ASP A 38 -14.07 1.14 7.13
N SER A 39 -14.94 1.01 8.13
CA SER A 39 -14.76 1.56 9.46
C SER A 39 -13.98 0.60 10.37
N GLY A 40 -13.33 1.16 11.39
CA GLY A 40 -12.58 0.41 12.39
C GLY A 40 -11.07 0.66 12.34
N PHE A 41 -10.37 0.13 13.34
CA PHE A 41 -8.93 0.27 13.45
C PHE A 41 -8.21 -0.67 12.49
N HIS A 42 -7.47 -0.09 11.55
CA HIS A 42 -6.61 -0.86 10.65
C HIS A 42 -5.39 -1.42 11.38
N ASP A 43 -4.86 -2.52 10.84
CA ASP A 43 -3.66 -3.20 11.32
C ASP A 43 -2.46 -2.24 11.38
N LYS A 44 -1.53 -2.49 12.30
CA LYS A 44 -0.30 -1.69 12.41
C LYS A 44 0.57 -1.77 11.16
N TYR A 45 0.53 -2.91 10.46
CA TYR A 45 1.28 -3.09 9.22
C TYR A 45 0.34 -3.62 8.14
N ILE A 46 0.15 -2.85 7.08
CA ILE A 46 -0.61 -3.24 5.90
C ILE A 46 0.39 -3.46 4.78
N HIS A 47 0.46 -4.69 4.26
CA HIS A 47 1.41 -5.06 3.23
C HIS A 47 1.22 -4.23 1.95
N PRO A 48 2.28 -3.95 1.17
CA PRO A 48 2.12 -3.29 -0.12
C PRO A 48 1.17 -4.05 -1.03
N PHE A 49 0.45 -3.31 -1.86
CA PHE A 49 -0.58 -3.81 -2.77
C PHE A 49 -1.68 -4.59 -2.03
N SER A 50 -2.06 -4.15 -0.83
CA SER A 50 -3.23 -4.71 -0.14
C SER A 50 -4.52 -4.09 -0.63
N TRP A 51 -5.58 -4.86 -0.73
CA TRP A 51 -6.95 -4.40 -0.97
C TRP A 51 -7.86 -4.98 0.11
N GLY A 52 -8.51 -4.13 0.90
CA GLY A 52 -9.45 -4.64 1.90
C GLY A 52 -9.70 -3.71 3.08
N LYS A 53 -10.08 -4.34 4.18
CA LYS A 53 -10.59 -3.69 5.39
C LYS A 53 -10.02 -4.35 6.64
N PRO A 54 -10.21 -3.79 7.85
CA PRO A 54 -9.74 -4.40 9.08
C PRO A 54 -10.16 -5.88 9.19
N GLY A 55 -9.20 -6.76 9.51
CA GLY A 55 -9.41 -8.21 9.60
C GLY A 55 -9.56 -8.96 8.27
N ALA A 56 -9.61 -8.26 7.13
CA ALA A 56 -9.79 -8.88 5.81
C ALA A 56 -9.05 -8.09 4.71
N TYR A 57 -7.75 -8.34 4.58
CA TYR A 57 -6.94 -7.85 3.46
C TYR A 57 -6.64 -8.96 2.47
N THR A 58 -6.63 -8.59 1.20
CA THR A 58 -6.27 -9.48 0.08
C THR A 58 -5.19 -8.80 -0.76
N SER A 59 -4.38 -9.58 -1.48
CA SER A 59 -3.45 -9.01 -2.44
C SER A 59 -4.23 -8.41 -3.61
N HIS A 60 -3.96 -7.14 -3.88
CA HIS A 60 -4.46 -6.43 -5.04
C HIS A 60 -3.93 -7.12 -6.30
N LYS A 61 -4.81 -7.48 -7.23
CA LYS A 61 -4.38 -7.98 -8.54
C LYS A 61 -3.64 -6.86 -9.28
N ILE A 62 -2.50 -7.18 -9.88
CA ILE A 62 -1.63 -6.17 -10.52
C ILE A 62 -2.34 -5.44 -11.67
N ASP A 63 -3.12 -6.15 -12.50
CA ASP A 63 -3.90 -5.54 -13.59
C ASP A 63 -4.93 -4.53 -13.08
N ALA A 64 -5.62 -4.87 -11.99
CA ALA A 64 -6.57 -3.97 -11.34
C ALA A 64 -5.85 -2.76 -10.71
N PHE A 65 -4.62 -2.95 -10.23
CA PHE A 65 -3.80 -1.89 -9.68
C PHE A 65 -3.39 -0.90 -10.78
N TYR A 66 -2.89 -1.40 -11.92
CA TYR A 66 -2.56 -0.56 -13.09
C TYR A 66 -3.76 0.25 -13.58
N ASN A 67 -4.93 -0.37 -13.72
CA ASN A 67 -6.17 0.33 -14.08
C ASN A 67 -6.49 1.50 -13.13
N THR A 68 -6.17 1.33 -11.84
CA THR A 68 -6.39 2.39 -10.84
C THR A 68 -5.30 3.44 -10.89
N LEU A 69 -4.05 3.02 -11.05
CA LEU A 69 -2.90 3.90 -11.17
C LEU A 69 -3.03 4.83 -12.38
N GLU A 70 -3.42 4.32 -13.54
CA GLU A 70 -3.65 5.12 -14.75
C GLU A 70 -4.69 6.21 -14.51
N LYS A 71 -5.81 5.86 -13.85
CA LYS A 71 -6.84 6.84 -13.47
C LYS A 71 -6.29 7.88 -12.49
N MET A 72 -5.46 7.49 -11.53
CA MET A 72 -4.84 8.39 -10.56
C MET A 72 -3.84 9.35 -11.21
N MET A 73 -2.99 8.84 -12.10
CA MET A 73 -1.98 9.62 -12.82
C MET A 73 -2.63 10.60 -13.80
N LYS A 74 -3.66 10.14 -14.53
CA LYS A 74 -4.43 11.00 -15.44
C LYS A 74 -5.05 12.21 -14.73
N ARG A 75 -5.51 12.05 -13.47
CA ARG A 75 -6.03 13.18 -12.66
C ARG A 75 -4.97 14.21 -12.32
N ARG A 76 -3.69 13.83 -12.35
CA ARG A 76 -2.53 14.70 -12.12
C ARG A 76 -1.94 15.21 -13.44
N SER A 77 -2.58 14.92 -14.58
CA SER A 77 -2.06 15.17 -15.93
C SER A 77 -0.74 14.44 -16.23
N GLU A 78 -0.47 13.36 -15.50
CA GLU A 78 0.72 12.52 -15.65
C GLU A 78 0.39 11.21 -16.37
N LYS A 79 1.43 10.58 -16.95
CA LYS A 79 1.32 9.26 -17.59
C LYS A 79 2.03 8.21 -16.75
N VAL A 80 1.55 6.97 -16.85
CA VAL A 80 2.29 5.81 -16.34
C VAL A 80 3.32 5.45 -17.41
N ASP A 81 4.55 5.94 -17.25
CA ASP A 81 5.65 5.65 -18.14
C ASP A 81 6.26 4.26 -17.86
N ASP A 82 7.15 3.82 -18.74
CA ASP A 82 7.70 2.47 -18.66
C ASP A 82 8.65 2.31 -17.47
N ALA A 83 9.34 3.38 -17.05
CA ALA A 83 10.18 3.38 -15.85
C ALA A 83 9.34 3.14 -14.58
N LEU A 84 8.19 3.81 -14.45
CA LEU A 84 7.29 3.59 -13.32
C LEU A 84 6.67 2.19 -13.34
N LYS A 85 6.34 1.65 -14.52
CA LYS A 85 5.87 0.27 -14.64
C LYS A 85 6.91 -0.72 -14.14
N GLU A 86 8.16 -0.57 -14.57
CA GLU A 86 9.27 -1.43 -14.16
C GLU A 86 9.47 -1.42 -12.63
N VAL A 87 9.41 -0.24 -12.00
CA VAL A 87 9.50 -0.11 -10.53
C VAL A 87 8.32 -0.81 -9.84
N ILE A 88 7.11 -0.63 -10.35
CA ILE A 88 5.91 -1.26 -9.76
C ILE A 88 5.98 -2.78 -9.88
N ASP A 89 6.33 -3.31 -11.06
CA ASP A 89 6.48 -4.74 -11.30
C ASP A 89 7.56 -5.33 -10.40
N TYR A 90 8.70 -4.65 -10.26
CA TYR A 90 9.76 -5.05 -9.35
C TYR A 90 9.26 -5.13 -7.89
N LEU A 91 8.58 -4.09 -7.41
CA LEU A 91 8.05 -4.05 -6.05
C LEU A 91 6.97 -5.13 -5.83
N TYR A 92 6.06 -5.31 -6.79
CA TYR A 92 4.97 -6.28 -6.71
C TYR A 92 5.50 -7.71 -6.62
N ASN A 93 6.44 -8.05 -7.50
CA ASN A 93 7.08 -9.37 -7.53
C ASN A 93 7.91 -9.62 -6.25
N ARG A 94 8.63 -8.60 -5.76
CA ARG A 94 9.40 -8.70 -4.51
C ARG A 94 8.51 -8.96 -3.30
N VAL A 95 7.32 -8.35 -3.25
CA VAL A 95 6.33 -8.60 -2.18
C VAL A 95 5.76 -10.01 -2.28
N GLY A 96 5.41 -10.48 -3.48
CA GLY A 96 4.93 -11.85 -3.71
C GLY A 96 5.92 -12.94 -3.22
N ILE A 97 7.21 -12.73 -3.46
CA ILE A 97 8.29 -13.60 -2.97
C ILE A 97 8.36 -13.61 -1.43
N ASN A 98 8.13 -12.47 -0.77
CA ASN A 98 8.20 -12.37 0.69
C ASN A 98 6.99 -12.98 1.40
N ILE A 99 5.79 -12.92 0.81
CA ILE A 99 4.60 -13.59 1.35
C ILE A 99 4.78 -15.12 1.34
N ALA A 100 5.38 -15.67 0.27
CA ALA A 100 5.69 -17.10 0.19
C ALA A 100 6.70 -17.55 1.27
N LYS A 101 7.69 -16.72 1.58
CA LYS A 101 8.70 -17.00 2.62
C LYS A 101 8.18 -16.89 4.05
N GLN A 102 7.16 -16.07 4.32
CA GLN A 102 6.57 -15.96 5.68
C GLN A 102 5.63 -17.12 6.04
N LYS A 103 5.24 -17.96 5.07
CA LYS A 103 4.43 -19.16 5.29
C LYS A 103 5.25 -20.45 5.46
N THR A 104 6.59 -20.37 5.43
CA THR A 104 7.51 -21.50 5.66
C THR A 104 8.22 -21.28 7.00
#